data_AF-A0A350SYF2-F1
#
_entry.id   AF-A0A350SYF2-F1
#
_cell.length_a   1.000
_cell.length_b   1.000
_cell.length_c   1.000
_cell.angle_alpha   90.00
_cell.angle_beta   90.00
_cell.angle_gamma   90.00
#
_symmetry.space_group_name_H-M   'P 1'
#
loop_
_entity.id
_entity.type
_entity.pdbx_description
1 polymer ?
#
loop_
_entity_poly.entity_id
_entity_poly.type
_entity_poly.pdbx_seq_one_letter_code
_entity_poly.pdbx_strand_id
1 'polypeptide(L)'
;MSCEACTTASHNPITGRFHAGCDDCAARALAGGRELFDCLKNKQRTPEYDAALTKMFGEGNEEAGHARVREWSKKINQHKKGNS
;
A
#
# COMPACT_ATOMS: atom_id res chain seq x y z
N MET A 1 -0.43 -15.41 -6.53
CA MET A 1 -1.59 -14.51 -6.38
C MET A 1 -2.85 -15.36 -6.33
N SER A 2 -3.44 -15.53 -5.15
CA SER A 2 -4.70 -16.29 -4.96
C SER A 2 -5.80 -15.45 -4.32
N CYS A 3 -5.56 -14.14 -4.15
CA CYS A 3 -6.46 -13.23 -3.46
C CYS A 3 -7.40 -12.54 -4.47
N GLU A 4 -8.71 -12.79 -4.37
CA GLU A 4 -9.72 -12.17 -5.22
C GLU A 4 -9.73 -10.64 -5.13
N ALA A 5 -9.42 -10.09 -3.96
CA ALA A 5 -9.31 -8.64 -3.76
C ALA A 5 -8.15 -8.06 -4.57
N CYS A 6 -7.01 -8.76 -4.63
CA CYS A 6 -5.87 -8.37 -5.46
C CYS A 6 -6.17 -8.50 -6.96
N THR A 7 -6.90 -9.55 -7.37
CA THR A 7 -7.38 -9.70 -8.76
C THR A 7 -8.33 -8.59 -9.14
N THR A 8 -9.25 -8.20 -8.25
CA THR A 8 -10.11 -7.04 -8.50
C THR A 8 -9.27 -5.76 -8.61
N ALA A 9 -8.27 -5.61 -7.73
CA ALA A 9 -7.39 -4.46 -7.69
C ALA A 9 -6.44 -4.33 -8.89
N SER A 10 -6.18 -5.41 -9.65
CA SER A 10 -5.39 -5.31 -10.88
C SER A 10 -6.13 -4.59 -12.00
N HIS A 11 -7.47 -4.65 -12.00
CA HIS A 11 -8.32 -3.91 -12.94
C HIS A 11 -8.75 -2.56 -12.40
N ASN A 12 -9.03 -2.48 -11.09
CA ASN A 12 -9.43 -1.25 -10.41
C ASN A 12 -8.63 -1.08 -9.10
N PRO A 13 -7.47 -0.39 -9.12
CA PRO A 13 -6.58 -0.29 -7.96
C PRO A 13 -7.18 0.48 -6.78
N ILE A 14 -8.25 1.26 -7.00
CA ILE A 14 -8.98 2.00 -5.96
C ILE A 14 -10.19 1.24 -5.41
N THR A 15 -10.34 -0.04 -5.74
CA THR A 15 -11.43 -0.88 -5.21
C THR A 15 -11.44 -0.92 -3.67
N GLY A 16 -12.62 -0.85 -3.06
CA GLY A 16 -12.80 -0.99 -1.61
C GLY A 16 -12.68 -2.43 -1.09
N ARG A 17 -12.44 -3.42 -1.96
CA ARG A 17 -12.35 -4.84 -1.56
C ARG A 17 -10.96 -5.15 -1.02
N PHE A 18 -10.84 -5.57 0.23
CA PHE A 18 -9.58 -6.00 0.86
C PHE A 18 -9.74 -7.38 1.49
N HIS A 19 -8.63 -8.10 1.61
CA HIS A 19 -8.58 -9.39 2.31
C HIS A 19 -7.58 -9.29 3.46
N ALA A 20 -8.03 -9.66 4.67
CA ALA A 20 -7.16 -9.72 5.84
C ALA A 20 -6.12 -10.83 5.68
N GLY A 21 -4.87 -10.58 6.11
CA GLY A 21 -3.78 -11.56 5.96
C GLY A 21 -3.15 -11.64 4.57
N CYS A 22 -3.52 -10.75 3.65
CA CYS A 22 -2.87 -10.64 2.35
C CYS A 22 -1.91 -9.44 2.32
N ASP A 23 -0.62 -9.70 2.11
CA ASP A 23 0.44 -8.68 2.03
C ASP A 23 0.13 -7.59 1.00
N ASP A 24 -0.36 -7.96 -0.19
CA ASP A 24 -0.73 -7.01 -1.23
C ASP A 24 -1.93 -6.14 -0.83
N CYS A 25 -2.91 -6.71 -0.12
CA CYS A 25 -4.03 -5.95 0.40
C CYS A 25 -3.59 -4.97 1.50
N ALA A 26 -2.69 -5.41 2.38
CA ALA A 26 -2.11 -4.55 3.41
C ALA A 26 -1.26 -3.42 2.80
N ALA A 27 -0.44 -3.74 1.81
CA ALA A 27 0.36 -2.77 1.06
C ALA A 27 -0.52 -1.72 0.38
N ARG A 28 -1.61 -2.15 -0.26
CA ARG A 28 -2.55 -1.26 -0.93
C ARG A 28 -3.33 -0.38 0.04
N ALA A 29 -3.70 -0.90 1.21
CA ALA A 29 -4.34 -0.13 2.25
C ALA A 29 -3.42 1.00 2.74
N LEU A 30 -2.15 0.70 3.05
CA LEU A 30 -1.15 1.71 3.43
C LEU A 30 -0.82 2.67 2.28
N ALA A 31 -0.86 2.22 1.03
CA ALA A 31 -0.58 3.05 -0.14
C ALA A 31 -1.58 4.20 -0.34
N GLY A 32 -2.81 4.03 0.14
CA GLY A 32 -3.83 5.08 0.17
C GLY A 32 -3.98 5.77 1.53
N GLY A 33 -3.20 5.35 2.53
CA GLY A 33 -3.31 5.79 3.92
C GLY A 33 -2.58 7.10 4.22
N ARG A 34 -2.81 7.61 5.44
CA ARG A 34 -2.21 8.86 5.92
C ARG A 34 -0.71 8.70 6.21
N GLU A 35 -0.29 7.52 6.63
CA GLU A 35 1.06 7.18 7.03
C GLU A 35 2.03 7.32 5.84
N LEU A 36 1.64 6.82 4.66
CA LEU A 36 2.43 7.05 3.45
C LEU A 36 2.41 8.52 3.03
N PHE A 37 1.27 9.21 3.18
CA PHE A 37 1.19 10.64 2.86
C PHE A 37 2.17 11.47 3.69
N ASP A 38 2.22 11.22 5.00
CA ASP A 38 3.14 11.90 5.91
C ASP A 38 4.61 11.56 5.58
N CYS A 39 4.90 10.30 5.21
CA CYS A 39 6.22 9.91 4.69
C CYS A 39 6.62 10.68 3.42
N LEU A 40 5.72 10.78 2.44
CA LEU A 40 5.97 11.49 1.19
C LEU A 40 6.12 13.01 1.41
N LYS A 41 5.31 13.59 2.30
CA LYS A 41 5.37 15.00 2.67
C LYS A 41 6.71 15.36 3.34
N ASN A 42 7.17 14.52 4.26
CA ASN A 42 8.42 14.72 5.00
C ASN A 42 9.67 14.24 4.24
N LYS A 43 9.49 13.62 3.06
CA LYS A 43 10.54 12.99 2.24
C LYS A 43 11.41 11.97 3.00
N GLN A 44 10.88 11.38 4.06
CA GLN A 44 11.56 10.43 4.93
C GLN A 44 10.55 9.48 5.57
N ARG A 45 10.98 8.29 5.99
CA ARG A 45 10.11 7.38 6.76
C ARG A 45 9.86 7.98 8.13
N THR A 46 8.60 8.00 8.56
CA THR A 46 8.23 8.46 9.90
C THR A 46 8.09 7.25 10.84
N PRO A 47 8.25 7.43 12.15
CA PRO A 47 8.07 6.34 13.12
C PRO A 47 6.70 5.67 13.02
N GLU A 48 5.64 6.43 12.72
CA GLU A 48 4.29 5.90 12.53
C GLU A 48 4.18 5.03 11.28
N TYR A 49 4.88 5.42 10.20
CA TYR A 49 4.90 4.64 8.97
C TYR A 49 5.71 3.35 9.14
N ASP A 50 6.87 3.40 9.82
CA ASP A 50 7.63 2.19 10.15
C ASP A 50 6.83 1.27 11.08
N ALA A 51 6.16 1.80 12.11
CA ALA A 51 5.28 1.00 12.98
C ALA A 51 4.13 0.33 12.20
N ALA A 52 3.56 1.03 11.21
CA ALA A 52 2.55 0.48 10.33
C ALA A 52 3.11 -0.64 9.43
N LEU A 53 4.34 -0.49 8.92
CA LEU A 53 5.03 -1.53 8.15
C LEU A 53 5.30 -2.78 8.99
N THR A 54 5.90 -2.61 10.18
CA THR A 54 6.16 -3.73 11.11
C THR A 54 4.86 -4.43 11.51
N LYS A 55 3.77 -3.69 11.76
CA LYS A 55 2.46 -4.28 12.10
C LYS A 55 1.85 -5.10 10.96
N MET A 56 2.02 -4.66 9.71
CA MET A 56 1.38 -5.29 8.55
C MET A 56 2.19 -6.43 7.95
N PHE A 57 3.53 -6.32 7.97
CA PHE A 57 4.44 -7.26 7.29
C PHE A 57 5.32 -8.05 8.25
N GLY A 58 5.30 -7.72 9.54
CA GLY A 58 6.19 -8.30 10.55
C GLY A 58 7.53 -7.57 10.65
N GLU A 59 8.18 -7.75 11.79
CA GLU A 59 9.52 -7.22 12.06
C GLU A 59 10.55 -7.82 11.10
N GLY A 60 11.43 -6.98 10.57
CA GLY A 60 12.46 -7.37 9.59
C GLY A 60 11.99 -7.43 8.14
N ASN A 61 10.69 -7.22 7.87
CA ASN A 61 10.12 -7.17 6.51
C ASN A 61 9.69 -5.78 6.08
N GLU A 62 10.09 -4.73 6.81
CA GLU A 62 9.65 -3.35 6.58
C GLU A 62 10.05 -2.84 5.20
N GLU A 63 11.27 -3.16 4.73
CA GLU A 63 11.74 -2.74 3.41
C GLU A 63 10.94 -3.41 2.28
N ALA A 64 10.67 -4.71 2.40
CA ALA A 64 9.84 -5.44 1.44
C ALA A 64 8.40 -4.90 1.43
N GLY A 65 7.84 -4.61 2.61
CA GLY A 65 6.55 -3.95 2.77
C GLY A 65 6.53 -2.56 2.14
N HIS A 66 7.56 -1.75 2.38
CA HIS A 66 7.70 -0.41 1.82
C HIS A 66 7.75 -0.42 0.30
N ALA A 67 8.53 -1.34 -0.29
CA ALA A 67 8.60 -1.50 -1.74
C ALA A 67 7.22 -1.79 -2.34
N ARG A 68 6.47 -2.73 -1.76
CA ARG A 68 5.11 -3.07 -2.20
C ARG A 68 4.15 -1.89 -2.07
N VAL A 69 4.21 -1.16 -0.95
CA VAL A 69 3.40 0.04 -0.71
C VAL A 69 3.66 1.10 -1.79
N ARG A 70 4.92 1.33 -2.16
CA ARG A 70 5.27 2.27 -3.24
C ARG A 70 4.74 1.82 -4.61
N GLU A 71 4.83 0.53 -4.93
CA GLU A 71 4.28 0.00 -6.18
C GLU A 71 2.77 0.23 -6.27
N TRP A 72 2.03 -0.06 -5.20
CA TRP A 72 0.59 0.21 -5.15
C TRP A 72 0.27 1.70 -5.21
N SER A 73 1.05 2.55 -4.54
CA SER A 73 0.87 4.01 -4.60
C SER A 73 1.04 4.54 -6.03
N LYS A 74 2.04 4.03 -6.78
CA LYS A 74 2.22 4.35 -8.20
C LYS A 74 1.00 3.94 -9.03
N LYS A 75 0.51 2.70 -8.89
CA LYS A 75 -0.67 2.19 -9.61
C LYS A 75 -1.93 3.04 -9.32
N ILE A 76 -2.17 3.36 -8.05
CA ILE A 76 -3.29 4.21 -7.62
C ILE A 76 -3.18 5.60 -8.23
N ASN A 77 -2.00 6.22 -8.18
CA ASN A 77 -1.79 7.57 -8.73
C ASN A 77 -1.91 7.62 -10.26
N GLN A 78 -1.42 6.60 -10.96
CA GLN A 78 -1.59 6.46 -12.41
C GLN A 78 -3.07 6.35 -12.79
N HIS A 79 -3.82 5.52 -12.07
CA HIS A 79 -5.25 5.35 -12.29
C HIS A 79 -6.03 6.66 -12.06
N LYS A 80 -5.67 7.43 -11.02
CA LYS A 80 -6.29 8.76 -10.76
C LYS A 80 -5.97 9.78 -11.86
N LYS A 81 -4.73 9.81 -12.37
CA LYS A 81 -4.30 10.75 -13.42
C LYS A 81 -4.88 10.44 -14.80
N GLY A 82 -5.06 9.16 -15.13
CA GLY A 82 -5.66 8.75 -16.42
C GLY A 82 -7.18 8.98 -16.49
N ASN A 83 -7.81 9.33 -15.36
CA ASN A 83 -9.24 9.59 -15.23
C ASN A 83 -9.54 11.09 -14.98
N SER A 84 -8.55 11.98 -15.17
CA SER A 84 -8.65 13.44 -15.02
C SER A 84 -8.71 14.13 -16.38
#